data_AF-A0A2A4KD36-F1
#
_entry.id   AF-A0A2A4KD36-F1
#
_cell.length_a   1.000
_cell.length_b   1.000
_cell.length_c   1.000
_cell.angle_alpha   90.00
_cell.angle_beta   90.00
_cell.angle_gamma   90.00
#
_symmetry.space_group_name_H-M   'P 1'
#
loop_
_entity.id
_entity.type
_entity.pdbx_description
1 polymer ?
#
loop_
_entity_poly.entity_id
_entity_poly.type
_entity_poly.pdbx_seq_one_letter_code
_entity_poly.pdbx_strand_id
1 'polypeptide(L)'
;MTVTAQVTYNLDPEAFAAIDGGRVRTAGDFVAKLTDMKQSTSNVYGAALKILHNRAADVHWTRWTNGRLTAEQLQGLVEKWPVEEELVLRLVSKGKQCHSSATGLTVAYKVITERWPTEVADLFFHGIGDASREFVGKDPRAMYTNTMLNVNRGVVSRDSVQQSAQAIKAFNALMTGESIGTLKKMKMAGVKTVADRRTGEEVQQEYLADRYPDVVPPTIQVSTTWLGEDARRLFG
;
A
#
# COMPACT_ATOMS: atom_id res chain seq x y z
N MET A 1 27.72 -17.61 -31.16
CA MET A 1 26.33 -17.14 -31.13
C MET A 1 25.49 -18.40 -30.98
N THR A 2 25.01 -18.68 -29.77
CA THR A 2 24.37 -19.96 -29.45
C THR A 2 23.10 -19.64 -28.68
N VAL A 3 21.97 -19.78 -29.38
CA VAL A 3 20.62 -19.60 -28.83
C VAL A 3 20.32 -20.84 -28.00
N THR A 4 20.30 -20.72 -26.68
CA THR A 4 19.68 -21.75 -25.82
C THR A 4 18.19 -21.45 -25.69
N ALA A 5 17.42 -22.01 -26.62
CA ALA A 5 15.98 -22.16 -26.48
C ALA A 5 15.73 -23.15 -25.32
N GLN A 6 15.27 -22.65 -24.17
CA GLN A 6 14.63 -23.52 -23.18
C GLN A 6 13.16 -23.65 -23.56
N VAL A 7 12.87 -24.74 -24.26
CA VAL A 7 11.54 -25.27 -24.52
C VAL A 7 10.93 -25.68 -23.18
N THR A 8 9.91 -24.97 -22.73
CA THR A 8 9.11 -25.34 -21.56
C THR A 8 8.21 -26.53 -21.93
N TYR A 9 8.53 -27.70 -21.38
CA TYR A 9 7.60 -28.83 -21.36
C TYR A 9 6.37 -28.44 -20.52
N ASN A 10 5.18 -28.87 -20.96
CA ASN A 10 3.90 -28.79 -20.23
C ASN A 10 3.98 -29.57 -18.90
N LEU A 11 4.71 -29.03 -17.93
CA LEU A 11 4.81 -29.58 -16.58
C LEU A 11 3.97 -28.74 -15.63
N ASP A 12 3.35 -29.45 -14.68
CA ASP A 12 2.63 -28.88 -13.57
C ASP A 12 3.49 -27.84 -12.83
N PRO A 13 2.96 -26.66 -12.47
CA PRO A 13 3.69 -25.61 -11.75
C PRO A 13 4.39 -26.08 -10.46
N GLU A 14 3.88 -27.12 -9.80
CA GLU A 14 4.53 -27.70 -8.63
C GLU A 14 5.78 -28.53 -8.99
N ALA A 15 5.77 -29.19 -10.15
CA ALA A 15 6.90 -29.97 -10.64
C ALA A 15 8.05 -29.07 -11.15
N PHE A 16 7.73 -27.93 -11.74
CA PHE A 16 8.75 -26.96 -12.18
C PHE A 16 9.49 -26.31 -11.00
N ALA A 17 8.80 -26.11 -9.87
CA ALA A 17 9.39 -25.54 -8.66
C ALA A 17 10.50 -26.40 -8.04
N ALA A 18 10.59 -27.69 -8.38
CA ALA A 18 11.57 -28.63 -7.83
C ALA A 18 12.89 -28.68 -8.62
N ILE A 19 12.88 -28.39 -9.93
CA ILE A 19 13.97 -28.79 -10.83
C ILE A 19 15.13 -27.78 -10.87
N ASP A 20 14.89 -26.50 -10.53
CA ASP A 20 15.92 -25.45 -10.58
C ASP A 20 16.48 -25.09 -9.17
N GLY A 21 16.91 -26.13 -8.42
CA GLY A 21 17.70 -26.00 -7.19
C GLY A 21 16.94 -26.09 -5.85
N GLY A 22 15.71 -26.61 -5.84
CA GLY A 22 14.94 -26.86 -4.61
C GLY A 22 14.45 -25.60 -3.87
N ARG A 23 14.66 -24.40 -4.42
CA ARG A 23 14.16 -23.13 -3.87
C ARG A 23 12.97 -22.67 -4.69
N VAL A 24 11.79 -22.59 -4.05
CA VAL A 24 10.59 -22.00 -4.66
C VAL A 24 10.89 -20.54 -5.00
N ARG A 25 10.98 -20.22 -6.30
CA ARG A 25 11.17 -18.83 -6.75
C ARG A 25 9.96 -18.00 -6.35
N THR A 26 10.22 -16.93 -5.64
CA THR A 26 9.24 -15.95 -5.19
C THR A 26 9.02 -14.89 -6.26
N ALA A 27 7.92 -14.14 -6.19
CA ALA A 27 7.69 -12.99 -7.06
C ALA A 27 8.86 -11.98 -7.02
N GLY A 28 9.51 -11.83 -5.87
CA GLY A 28 10.68 -10.97 -5.72
C GLY A 28 11.89 -11.45 -6.53
N ASP A 29 12.11 -12.77 -6.66
CA ASP A 29 13.21 -13.32 -7.46
C ASP A 29 13.03 -13.04 -8.96
N PHE A 30 11.78 -13.08 -9.44
CA PHE A 30 11.47 -12.73 -10.82
C PHE A 30 11.59 -11.22 -11.06
N VAL A 31 11.09 -10.40 -10.14
CA VAL A 31 11.22 -8.93 -10.23
C VAL A 31 12.69 -8.52 -10.21
N ALA A 32 13.53 -9.13 -9.37
CA ALA A 32 14.96 -8.87 -9.32
C ALA A 32 15.62 -9.11 -10.68
N LYS A 33 15.27 -10.20 -11.37
CA LYS A 33 15.77 -10.50 -12.72
C LYS A 33 15.25 -9.55 -13.79
N LEU A 34 14.03 -9.05 -13.65
CA LEU A 34 13.40 -8.15 -14.64
C LEU A 34 13.88 -6.70 -14.52
N THR A 35 14.33 -6.29 -13.33
CA THR A 35 14.58 -4.88 -13.00
C THR A 35 16.00 -4.60 -12.53
N ASP A 36 16.84 -5.64 -12.44
CA ASP A 36 18.21 -5.60 -11.88
C ASP A 36 18.31 -5.05 -10.44
N MET A 37 17.18 -4.92 -9.74
CA MET A 37 17.12 -4.46 -8.36
C MET A 37 17.73 -5.46 -7.38
N LYS A 38 18.18 -4.96 -6.22
CA LYS A 38 18.55 -5.83 -5.10
C LYS A 38 17.35 -6.63 -4.62
N GLN A 39 17.60 -7.89 -4.24
CA GLN A 39 16.56 -8.81 -3.79
C GLN A 39 15.65 -8.25 -2.68
N SER A 40 16.21 -7.50 -1.71
CA SER A 40 15.44 -6.87 -0.64
C SER A 40 14.40 -5.89 -1.17
N THR A 41 14.77 -5.16 -2.21
CA THR A 41 13.96 -4.15 -2.87
C THR A 41 12.92 -4.80 -3.78
N SER A 42 13.34 -5.80 -4.55
CA SER A 42 12.46 -6.61 -5.41
C SER A 42 11.40 -7.37 -4.63
N ASN A 43 11.68 -7.83 -3.41
CA ASN A 43 10.69 -8.47 -2.54
C ASN A 43 9.56 -7.50 -2.16
N VAL A 44 9.91 -6.26 -1.81
CA VAL A 44 8.93 -5.21 -1.50
C VAL A 44 8.09 -4.89 -2.73
N TYR A 45 8.77 -4.69 -3.87
CA TYR A 45 8.12 -4.32 -5.13
C TYR A 45 7.22 -5.45 -5.67
N GLY A 46 7.69 -6.69 -5.70
CA GLY A 46 6.88 -7.84 -6.13
C GLY A 46 5.65 -8.06 -5.24
N ALA A 47 5.76 -7.83 -3.93
CA ALA A 47 4.61 -7.86 -3.03
C ALA A 47 3.61 -6.72 -3.33
N ALA A 48 4.11 -5.53 -3.68
CA ALA A 48 3.27 -4.40 -4.07
C ALA A 48 2.55 -4.66 -5.40
N LEU A 49 3.24 -5.23 -6.40
CA LEU A 49 2.64 -5.62 -7.69
C LEU A 49 1.49 -6.60 -7.51
N LYS A 50 1.60 -7.57 -6.59
CA LYS A 50 0.50 -8.48 -6.25
C LYS A 50 -0.73 -7.74 -5.71
N ILE A 51 -0.52 -6.79 -4.79
CA ILE A 51 -1.61 -6.00 -4.22
C ILE A 51 -2.26 -5.14 -5.32
N LEU A 52 -1.46 -4.47 -6.15
CA LEU A 52 -1.95 -3.64 -7.26
C LEU A 52 -2.69 -4.46 -8.32
N HIS A 53 -2.19 -5.65 -8.65
CA HIS A 53 -2.84 -6.59 -9.56
C HIS A 53 -4.22 -6.99 -9.06
N ASN A 54 -4.31 -7.47 -7.82
CA ASN A 54 -5.57 -7.91 -7.24
C ASN A 54 -6.57 -6.74 -7.06
N ARG A 55 -6.07 -5.52 -6.76
CA ARG A 55 -6.89 -4.30 -6.78
C ARG A 55 -7.48 -4.04 -8.17
N ALA A 56 -6.65 -4.06 -9.20
CA ALA A 56 -7.10 -3.79 -10.58
C ALA A 56 -8.03 -4.88 -11.14
N ALA A 57 -8.00 -6.07 -10.57
CA ALA A 57 -8.92 -7.17 -10.88
C ALA A 57 -10.25 -7.09 -10.09
N ASP A 58 -10.53 -5.96 -9.42
CA ASP A 58 -11.73 -5.70 -8.62
C ASP A 58 -11.99 -6.75 -7.51
N VAL A 59 -10.91 -7.38 -7.04
CA VAL A 59 -10.99 -8.28 -5.89
C VAL A 59 -11.26 -7.46 -4.64
N HIS A 60 -12.04 -7.98 -3.69
CA HIS A 60 -12.21 -7.30 -2.41
C HIS A 60 -10.88 -7.14 -1.66
N TRP A 61 -10.63 -5.97 -1.06
CA TRP A 61 -9.32 -5.59 -0.50
C TRP A 61 -8.74 -6.56 0.53
N THR A 62 -9.60 -7.29 1.24
CA THR A 62 -9.23 -8.34 2.21
C THR A 62 -8.50 -9.53 1.59
N ARG A 63 -8.47 -9.62 0.25
CA ARG A 63 -7.83 -10.70 -0.50
C ARG A 63 -6.67 -10.21 -1.38
N TRP A 64 -6.30 -8.94 -1.33
CA TRP A 64 -5.25 -8.39 -2.22
C TRP A 64 -3.86 -8.97 -1.97
N THR A 65 -3.61 -9.55 -0.80
CA THR A 65 -2.36 -10.24 -0.49
C THR A 65 -2.33 -11.70 -0.94
N ASN A 66 -3.45 -12.24 -1.41
CA ASN A 66 -3.60 -13.66 -1.72
C ASN A 66 -3.18 -13.97 -3.16
N GLY A 67 -3.01 -15.27 -3.44
CA GLY A 67 -2.64 -15.76 -4.75
C GLY A 67 -1.14 -15.67 -5.04
N ARG A 68 -0.75 -16.28 -6.16
CA ARG A 68 0.59 -16.24 -6.74
C ARG A 68 0.48 -15.60 -8.12
N LEU A 69 1.50 -14.83 -8.48
CA LEU A 69 1.64 -14.28 -9.83
C LEU A 69 2.60 -15.17 -10.62
N THR A 70 2.30 -15.40 -11.89
CA THR A 70 3.23 -16.05 -12.82
C THR A 70 4.33 -15.08 -13.26
N ALA A 71 5.39 -15.59 -13.89
CA ALA A 71 6.48 -14.75 -14.40
C ALA A 71 6.00 -13.79 -15.49
N GLU A 72 5.12 -14.25 -16.38
CA GLU A 72 4.54 -13.49 -17.48
C GLU A 72 3.63 -12.38 -16.96
N GLN A 73 2.84 -12.70 -15.92
CA GLN A 73 2.05 -11.69 -15.22
C GLN A 73 2.97 -10.63 -14.62
N LEU A 74 4.04 -11.03 -13.92
CA LEU A 74 4.97 -10.08 -13.31
C LEU A 74 5.64 -9.16 -14.33
N GLN A 75 6.02 -9.67 -15.51
CA GLN A 75 6.57 -8.83 -16.58
C GLN A 75 5.59 -7.73 -17.00
N GLY A 76 4.34 -8.09 -17.32
CA GLY A 76 3.33 -7.09 -17.67
C GLY A 76 2.98 -6.13 -16.52
N LEU A 77 3.10 -6.58 -15.27
CA LEU A 77 2.85 -5.75 -14.09
C LEU A 77 3.97 -4.75 -13.81
N VAL A 78 5.23 -5.12 -14.05
CA VAL A 78 6.38 -4.20 -13.95
C VAL A 78 6.25 -3.09 -14.99
N GLU A 79 5.86 -3.43 -16.22
CA GLU A 79 5.60 -2.43 -17.27
C GLU A 79 4.40 -1.52 -16.95
N LYS A 80 3.33 -2.09 -16.38
CA LYS A 80 2.12 -1.33 -16.03
C LYS A 80 2.32 -0.39 -14.84
N TRP A 81 3.07 -0.82 -13.83
CA TRP A 81 3.34 -0.05 -12.62
C TRP A 81 4.84 0.01 -12.34
N PRO A 82 5.61 0.74 -13.17
CA PRO A 82 7.06 0.83 -13.00
C PRO A 82 7.37 1.55 -11.70
N VAL A 83 8.29 1.00 -10.91
CA VAL A 83 8.81 1.62 -9.68
C VAL A 83 10.32 1.60 -9.78
N GLU A 84 10.98 2.74 -9.61
CA GLU A 84 12.44 2.82 -9.55
C GLU A 84 12.97 2.27 -8.21
N GLU A 85 14.17 1.68 -8.22
CA GLU A 85 14.76 1.11 -7.00
C GLU A 85 14.93 2.17 -5.90
N GLU A 86 15.35 3.38 -6.29
CA GLU A 86 15.54 4.51 -5.39
C GLU A 86 14.24 4.88 -4.65
N LEU A 87 13.10 4.84 -5.35
CA LEU A 87 11.79 5.10 -4.74
C LEU A 87 11.47 4.04 -3.68
N VAL A 88 11.69 2.75 -3.98
CA VAL A 88 11.45 1.69 -2.99
C VAL A 88 12.37 1.86 -1.79
N LEU A 89 13.65 2.15 -1.99
CA LEU A 89 14.61 2.39 -0.91
C LEU A 89 14.19 3.58 -0.03
N ARG A 90 13.72 4.68 -0.65
CA ARG A 90 13.16 5.84 0.05
C ARG A 90 11.97 5.44 0.91
N LEU A 91 11.02 4.68 0.35
CA LEU A 91 9.83 4.23 1.08
C LEU A 91 10.15 3.19 2.17
N VAL A 92 11.19 2.37 1.98
CA VAL A 92 11.74 1.52 3.05
C VAL A 92 12.29 2.36 4.19
N SER A 93 13.04 3.42 3.89
CA SER A 93 13.56 4.34 4.91
C SER A 93 12.43 5.04 5.67
N LYS A 94 11.45 5.60 4.96
CA LYS A 94 10.26 6.22 5.57
C LYS A 94 9.44 5.21 6.39
N GLY A 95 9.29 3.99 5.91
CA GLY A 95 8.64 2.89 6.63
C GLY A 95 9.32 2.60 7.98
N LYS A 96 10.66 2.57 8.01
CA LYS A 96 11.42 2.42 9.27
C LYS A 96 11.19 3.59 10.23
N GLN A 97 11.14 4.82 9.73
CA GLN A 97 10.93 6.01 10.57
C GLN A 97 9.53 6.06 11.21
N CYS A 98 8.49 5.60 10.49
CA CYS A 98 7.11 5.63 10.99
C CYS A 98 6.55 4.27 11.43
N HIS A 99 7.33 3.18 11.40
CA HIS A 99 6.89 1.79 11.64
C HIS A 99 5.81 1.29 10.66
N SER A 100 5.84 1.78 9.42
CA SER A 100 4.95 1.34 8.34
C SER A 100 5.65 0.36 7.39
N SER A 101 4.87 -0.49 6.73
CA SER A 101 5.31 -1.43 5.71
C SER A 101 5.73 -0.69 4.46
N ALA A 102 6.96 -0.92 4.00
CA ALA A 102 7.44 -0.42 2.72
C ALA A 102 6.54 -0.86 1.56
N THR A 103 6.00 -2.09 1.61
CA THR A 103 5.03 -2.58 0.61
C THR A 103 3.75 -1.74 0.65
N GLY A 104 3.22 -1.46 1.83
CA GLY A 104 2.03 -0.64 1.99
C GLY A 104 2.25 0.80 1.48
N LEU A 105 3.39 1.40 1.80
CA LEU A 105 3.77 2.71 1.30
C LEU A 105 3.96 2.72 -0.23
N THR A 106 4.56 1.67 -0.80
CA THR A 106 4.74 1.54 -2.26
C THR A 106 3.40 1.43 -2.98
N VAL A 107 2.45 0.65 -2.44
CA VAL A 107 1.09 0.55 -2.96
C VAL A 107 0.39 1.90 -2.88
N ALA A 108 0.42 2.56 -1.72
CA ALA A 108 -0.23 3.86 -1.55
C ALA A 108 0.35 4.90 -2.52
N TYR A 109 1.68 4.94 -2.67
CA TYR A 109 2.35 5.81 -3.63
C TYR A 109 1.83 5.58 -5.04
N LYS A 110 1.79 4.33 -5.49
CA LYS A 110 1.32 4.02 -6.86
C LYS A 110 -0.14 4.37 -7.07
N VAL A 111 -1.02 4.03 -6.12
CA VAL A 111 -2.44 4.37 -6.18
C VAL A 111 -2.67 5.89 -6.20
N ILE A 112 -1.87 6.66 -5.46
CA ILE A 112 -1.94 8.13 -5.49
C ILE A 112 -1.46 8.65 -6.86
N THR A 113 -0.33 8.15 -7.38
CA THR A 113 0.23 8.60 -8.67
C THR A 113 -0.59 8.19 -9.90
N GLU A 114 -1.56 7.27 -9.75
CA GLU A 114 -2.57 7.01 -10.79
C GLU A 114 -3.54 8.20 -10.98
N ARG A 115 -3.63 9.09 -9.98
CA ARG A 115 -4.56 10.23 -9.97
C ARG A 115 -3.86 11.58 -9.91
N TRP A 116 -2.77 11.68 -9.15
CA TRP A 116 -2.03 12.91 -8.91
C TRP A 116 -0.63 12.85 -9.52
N PRO A 117 -0.05 14.00 -9.92
CA PRO A 117 1.35 14.07 -10.30
C PRO A 117 2.29 13.58 -9.19
N THR A 118 3.46 13.08 -9.59
CA THR A 118 4.47 12.53 -8.67
C THR A 118 4.90 13.56 -7.63
N GLU A 119 5.04 14.82 -8.03
CA GLU A 119 5.46 15.94 -7.19
C GLU A 119 4.47 16.20 -6.05
N VAL A 120 3.18 15.95 -6.30
CA VAL A 120 2.11 16.09 -5.29
C VAL A 120 2.12 14.91 -4.32
N ALA A 121 2.32 13.69 -4.82
CA ALA A 121 2.48 12.52 -3.97
C ALA A 121 3.68 12.69 -3.01
N ASP A 122 4.80 13.20 -3.54
CA ASP A 122 6.03 13.42 -2.80
C ASP A 122 5.87 14.36 -1.59
N LEU A 123 4.99 15.36 -1.65
CA LEU A 123 4.69 16.22 -0.49
C LEU A 123 4.24 15.44 0.76
N PHE A 124 3.47 14.36 0.56
CA PHE A 124 3.04 13.48 1.64
C PHE A 124 4.19 12.58 2.08
N PHE A 125 4.82 11.87 1.14
CA PHE A 125 5.84 10.86 1.48
C PHE A 125 7.15 11.46 1.99
N HIS A 126 7.48 12.70 1.65
CA HIS A 126 8.61 13.42 2.23
C HIS A 126 8.33 13.79 3.68
N GLY A 127 7.13 14.25 4.03
CA GLY A 127 6.83 14.73 5.38
C GLY A 127 6.46 13.65 6.41
N ILE A 128 6.19 12.39 6.00
CA ILE A 128 6.03 11.29 6.96
C ILE A 128 7.39 10.87 7.53
N GLY A 129 7.43 10.37 8.77
CA GLY A 129 8.65 9.83 9.40
C GLY A 129 9.65 10.87 9.89
N ASP A 130 9.55 12.13 9.48
CA ASP A 130 10.34 13.21 10.05
C ASP A 130 9.75 13.57 11.43
N ALA A 131 10.63 13.71 12.43
CA ALA A 131 10.33 13.55 13.86
C ALA A 131 9.00 14.18 14.32
N SER A 132 8.11 13.33 14.81
CA SER A 132 6.72 13.65 15.19
C SER A 132 6.56 14.45 16.51
N ARG A 133 7.47 15.38 16.80
CA ARG A 133 7.45 16.20 18.02
C ARG A 133 7.13 17.68 17.82
N GLU A 134 7.35 18.27 16.63
CA GLU A 134 7.20 19.73 16.44
C GLU A 134 5.83 20.17 15.89
N PHE A 135 5.08 19.29 15.22
CA PHE A 135 3.74 19.62 14.71
C PHE A 135 2.64 19.06 15.62
N VAL A 136 2.20 19.87 16.57
CA VAL A 136 1.08 19.57 17.46
C VAL A 136 -0.21 19.44 16.63
N GLY A 137 -0.57 18.19 16.33
CA GLY A 137 -1.94 17.69 16.51
C GLY A 137 -2.95 17.83 15.36
N LYS A 138 -2.57 18.29 14.16
CA LYS A 138 -3.52 18.34 13.03
C LYS A 138 -2.95 18.06 11.62
N ASP A 139 -1.63 18.20 11.38
CA ASP A 139 -1.05 17.84 10.08
C ASP A 139 -1.26 16.34 9.81
N PRO A 140 -1.91 15.96 8.69
CA PRO A 140 -2.18 14.56 8.36
C PRO A 140 -0.94 13.66 8.25
N ARG A 141 0.22 14.19 7.87
CA ARG A 141 1.51 13.45 7.79
C ARG A 141 2.03 13.11 9.19
N ALA A 142 1.95 14.06 10.11
CA ALA A 142 2.31 13.85 11.52
C ALA A 142 1.32 12.87 12.18
N MET A 143 0.02 13.00 11.90
CA MET A 143 -1.01 12.08 12.39
C MET A 143 -0.84 10.65 11.87
N TYR A 144 -0.49 10.48 10.60
CA TYR A 144 -0.12 9.19 10.03
C TYR A 144 1.08 8.59 10.78
N THR A 145 2.16 9.37 10.90
CA THR A 145 3.40 8.93 11.57
C THR A 145 3.13 8.50 13.02
N ASN A 146 2.46 9.33 13.80
CA ASN A 146 2.09 9.03 15.19
C ASN A 146 1.18 7.80 15.31
N THR A 147 0.28 7.60 14.35
CA THR A 147 -0.58 6.43 14.36
C THR A 147 0.23 5.16 14.05
N MET A 148 1.08 5.19 13.02
CA MET A 148 1.86 4.01 12.60
C MET A 148 2.89 3.58 13.66
N LEU A 149 3.41 4.49 14.50
CA LEU A 149 4.25 4.12 15.66
C LEU A 149 3.56 3.12 16.62
N ASN A 150 2.22 3.09 16.65
CA ASN A 150 1.43 2.17 17.48
C ASN A 150 1.13 0.82 16.80
N VAL A 151 1.65 0.54 15.59
CA VAL A 151 1.53 -0.77 14.92
C VAL A 151 2.04 -1.91 15.80
N ASN A 152 3.19 -1.71 16.47
CA ASN A 152 3.76 -2.73 17.35
C ASN A 152 2.95 -2.95 18.64
N ARG A 153 2.10 -1.99 19.01
CA ARG A 153 1.17 -2.10 20.14
C ARG A 153 -0.17 -2.77 19.76
N GLY A 154 -0.34 -3.18 18.50
CA GLY A 154 -1.56 -3.85 18.01
C GLY A 154 -2.77 -2.94 17.78
N VAL A 155 -2.62 -1.61 18.02
CA VAL A 155 -3.68 -0.61 17.78
C VAL A 155 -3.94 -0.41 16.28
N VAL A 156 -2.91 -0.64 15.47
CA VAL A 156 -2.94 -0.57 14.01
C VAL A 156 -2.52 -1.92 13.43
N SER A 157 -3.11 -2.30 12.30
CA SER A 157 -2.74 -3.54 11.61
C SER A 157 -1.30 -3.52 11.10
N ARG A 158 -0.65 -4.69 11.11
CA ARG A 158 0.62 -4.95 10.40
C ARG A 158 0.41 -5.28 8.92
N ASP A 159 -0.83 -5.47 8.51
CA ASP A 159 -1.19 -5.76 7.13
C ASP A 159 -0.87 -4.58 6.20
N SER A 160 -0.20 -4.87 5.07
CA SER A 160 0.27 -3.85 4.14
C SER A 160 -0.88 -3.17 3.38
N VAL A 161 -2.01 -3.85 3.16
CA VAL A 161 -3.18 -3.26 2.52
C VAL A 161 -3.84 -2.27 3.48
N GLN A 162 -3.99 -2.62 4.76
CA GLN A 162 -4.52 -1.67 5.72
C GLN A 162 -3.59 -0.46 5.92
N GLN A 163 -2.28 -0.67 5.97
CA GLN A 163 -1.32 0.45 6.12
C GLN A 163 -1.29 1.36 4.89
N SER A 164 -1.48 0.82 3.69
CA SER A 164 -1.65 1.64 2.48
C SER A 164 -2.94 2.44 2.51
N ALA A 165 -4.05 1.86 2.98
CA ALA A 165 -5.31 2.57 3.19
C ALA A 165 -5.14 3.75 4.17
N GLN A 166 -4.39 3.56 5.26
CA GLN A 166 -4.12 4.65 6.20
C GLN A 166 -3.30 5.78 5.56
N ALA A 167 -2.34 5.45 4.70
CA ALA A 167 -1.56 6.45 3.97
C ALA A 167 -2.45 7.26 3.01
N ILE A 168 -3.35 6.60 2.28
CA ILE A 168 -4.30 7.26 1.38
C ILE A 168 -5.26 8.17 2.16
N LYS A 169 -5.78 7.74 3.31
CA LYS A 169 -6.63 8.59 4.15
C LYS A 169 -5.90 9.86 4.62
N ALA A 170 -4.64 9.71 5.02
CA ALA A 170 -3.82 10.84 5.43
C ALA A 170 -3.46 11.77 4.26
N PHE A 171 -3.15 11.21 3.09
CA PHE A 171 -2.97 11.99 1.86
C PHE A 171 -4.23 12.77 1.49
N ASN A 172 -5.41 12.13 1.52
CA ASN A 172 -6.66 12.81 1.20
C ASN A 172 -6.90 14.00 2.13
N ALA A 173 -6.71 13.80 3.44
CA ALA A 173 -6.83 14.88 4.42
C ALA A 173 -5.81 16.01 4.21
N LEU A 174 -4.60 15.67 3.76
CA LEU A 174 -3.58 16.66 3.40
C LEU A 174 -4.08 17.56 2.26
N MET A 175 -4.65 16.95 1.22
CA MET A 175 -5.14 17.66 0.04
C MET A 175 -6.44 18.44 0.30
N THR A 176 -7.36 17.90 1.12
CA THR A 176 -8.64 18.54 1.44
C THR A 176 -8.55 19.57 2.56
N GLY A 177 -7.46 19.57 3.33
CA GLY A 177 -7.32 20.42 4.52
C GLY A 177 -8.08 19.92 5.74
N GLU A 178 -8.65 18.72 5.67
CA GLU A 178 -9.36 18.11 6.79
C GLU A 178 -8.37 17.71 7.89
N SER A 179 -8.81 17.82 9.14
CA SER A 179 -8.09 17.24 10.27
C SER A 179 -8.44 15.76 10.41
N ILE A 180 -7.43 14.91 10.56
CA ILE A 180 -7.65 13.50 10.91
C ILE A 180 -7.23 13.23 12.35
N GLY A 181 -8.05 12.45 13.05
CA GLY A 181 -7.70 11.91 14.35
C GLY A 181 -6.81 10.68 14.24
N THR A 182 -6.92 9.77 15.19
CA THR A 182 -6.20 8.48 15.11
C THR A 182 -6.80 7.59 14.04
N LEU A 183 -5.93 7.10 13.15
CA LEU A 183 -6.27 6.11 12.13
C LEU A 183 -6.44 4.72 12.77
N LYS A 184 -7.66 4.18 12.75
CA LYS A 184 -7.98 2.88 13.37
C LYS A 184 -7.87 1.73 12.37
N LYS A 185 -7.56 0.53 12.87
CA LYS A 185 -7.62 -0.73 12.11
C LYS A 185 -8.95 -0.84 11.35
N MET A 186 -8.89 -1.22 10.08
CA MET A 186 -10.08 -1.44 9.26
C MET A 186 -10.79 -2.71 9.73
N LYS A 187 -12.12 -2.64 9.85
CA LYS A 187 -12.97 -3.76 10.25
C LYS A 187 -13.07 -4.76 9.10
N MET A 188 -12.87 -6.03 9.45
CA MET A 188 -13.24 -7.15 8.59
C MET A 188 -14.75 -7.39 8.72
N ALA A 189 -15.37 -7.98 7.70
CA ALA A 189 -16.76 -8.41 7.80
C ALA A 189 -16.90 -9.42 8.95
N GLY A 190 -18.05 -9.41 9.62
CA GLY A 190 -18.29 -10.31 10.73
C GLY A 190 -19.69 -10.17 11.32
N VAL A 191 -19.90 -10.85 12.43
CA VAL A 191 -21.16 -10.85 13.17
C VAL A 191 -20.90 -10.25 14.54
N LYS A 192 -21.76 -9.33 14.99
CA LYS A 192 -21.76 -8.83 16.36
C LYS A 192 -23.07 -9.18 17.03
N THR A 193 -23.01 -9.55 18.30
CA THR A 193 -24.22 -9.70 19.11
C THR A 193 -24.65 -8.33 19.61
N VAL A 194 -25.90 -7.96 19.35
CA VAL A 194 -26.50 -6.69 19.78
C VAL A 194 -27.82 -7.00 20.46
N ALA A 195 -28.06 -6.41 21.63
CA ALA A 195 -29.37 -6.50 22.26
C ALA A 195 -30.41 -5.70 21.45
N ASP A 196 -31.49 -6.36 21.04
CA ASP A 196 -32.64 -5.69 20.45
C ASP A 196 -33.24 -4.73 21.48
N ARG A 197 -33.38 -3.46 21.10
CA ARG A 197 -33.89 -2.41 21.99
C ARG A 197 -35.36 -2.57 22.36
N ARG A 198 -36.14 -3.37 21.61
CA ARG A 198 -37.56 -3.62 21.87
C ARG A 198 -37.80 -4.86 22.72
N THR A 199 -37.04 -5.93 22.49
CA THR A 199 -37.28 -7.22 23.17
C THR A 199 -36.23 -7.53 24.25
N GLY A 200 -35.08 -6.86 24.23
CA GLY A 200 -33.95 -7.13 25.12
C GLY A 200 -33.16 -8.39 24.73
N GLU A 201 -33.56 -9.09 23.67
CA GLU A 201 -32.93 -10.34 23.23
C GLU A 201 -31.64 -10.07 22.46
N GLU A 202 -30.67 -10.98 22.61
CA GLU A 202 -29.41 -10.94 21.87
C GLU A 202 -29.63 -11.35 20.41
N VAL A 203 -29.49 -10.39 19.50
CA VAL A 203 -29.60 -10.63 18.05
C VAL A 203 -28.21 -10.56 17.42
N GLN A 204 -27.92 -11.53 16.55
CA GLN A 204 -26.73 -11.50 15.72
C GLN A 204 -26.94 -10.52 14.56
N GLN A 205 -26.14 -9.45 14.53
CA GLN A 205 -26.11 -8.48 13.46
C GLN A 205 -24.83 -8.65 12.63
N GLU A 206 -24.97 -9.06 11.38
CA GLU A 206 -23.88 -9.05 10.42
C GLU A 206 -23.49 -7.60 10.07
N TYR A 207 -22.20 -7.35 9.90
CA TYR A 207 -21.67 -6.09 9.41
C TYR A 207 -20.62 -6.32 8.32
N LEU A 208 -20.63 -5.43 7.33
CA LEU A 208 -19.72 -5.48 6.19
C LEU A 208 -18.33 -4.99 6.58
N ALA A 209 -17.33 -5.45 5.84
CA ALA A 209 -15.97 -4.93 5.95
C ALA A 209 -15.93 -3.45 5.57
N ASP A 210 -15.04 -2.69 6.20
CA ASP A 210 -14.80 -1.30 5.79
C ASP A 210 -14.34 -1.25 4.33
N ARG A 211 -14.74 -0.23 3.57
CA ARG A 211 -14.23 -0.05 2.20
C ARG A 211 -12.79 0.44 2.22
N TYR A 212 -12.01 0.01 1.23
CA TYR A 212 -10.72 0.61 0.95
C TYR A 212 -10.93 2.05 0.46
N PRO A 213 -10.17 3.05 0.96
CA PRO A 213 -10.37 4.44 0.61
C PRO A 213 -9.95 4.74 -0.83
N ASP A 214 -10.75 5.54 -1.53
CA ASP A 214 -10.37 6.13 -2.81
C ASP A 214 -9.45 7.33 -2.61
N VAL A 215 -8.63 7.64 -3.61
CA VAL A 215 -7.83 8.87 -3.65
C VAL A 215 -8.72 10.01 -4.10
N VAL A 216 -8.72 11.12 -3.38
CA VAL A 216 -9.49 12.32 -3.77
C VAL A 216 -9.07 12.80 -5.16
N PRO A 217 -10.01 13.23 -6.02
CA PRO A 217 -9.69 13.60 -7.39
C PRO A 217 -8.90 14.92 -7.45
N PRO A 218 -8.05 15.14 -8.47
CA PRO A 218 -7.32 16.41 -8.66
C PRO A 218 -8.20 17.65 -8.85
N THR A 219 -9.48 17.44 -9.18
CA THR A 219 -10.46 18.52 -9.41
C THR A 219 -10.95 19.19 -8.14
N ILE A 220 -10.55 18.71 -6.95
CA ILE A 220 -10.89 19.38 -5.70
C ILE A 220 -10.16 20.73 -5.60
N GLN A 221 -10.74 21.65 -4.84
CA GLN A 221 -10.02 22.82 -4.41
C GLN A 221 -8.98 22.39 -3.35
N VAL A 222 -7.70 22.40 -3.74
CA VAL A 222 -6.62 22.03 -2.82
C VAL A 222 -6.53 23.04 -1.69
N SER A 223 -6.56 22.53 -0.46
CA SER A 223 -6.46 23.37 0.72
C SER A 223 -5.03 23.83 0.96
N THR A 224 -4.88 25.10 1.32
CA THR A 224 -3.59 25.67 1.74
C THR A 224 -3.29 25.42 3.22
N THR A 225 -4.25 24.87 3.99
CA THR A 225 -4.15 24.70 5.46
C THR A 225 -2.88 23.97 5.88
N TRP A 226 -2.54 22.87 5.21
CA TRP A 226 -1.38 22.03 5.56
C TRP A 226 -0.21 22.19 4.61
N LEU A 227 -0.48 22.61 3.38
CA LEU A 227 0.49 22.66 2.31
C LEU A 227 1.24 24.01 2.24
N GLY A 228 0.73 25.06 2.87
CA GLY A 228 1.44 26.34 2.99
C GLY A 228 1.97 26.87 1.64
N GLU A 229 3.28 27.11 1.55
CA GLU A 229 3.95 27.57 0.33
C GLU A 229 4.00 26.52 -0.79
N ASP A 230 4.02 25.22 -0.44
CA ASP A 230 4.01 24.14 -1.44
C ASP A 230 2.73 24.15 -2.27
N ALA A 231 1.59 24.51 -1.67
CA ALA A 231 0.33 24.66 -2.41
C ALA A 231 0.42 25.80 -3.43
N ARG A 232 1.07 26.91 -3.10
CA ARG A 232 1.26 28.03 -4.04
C ARG A 232 2.20 27.65 -5.17
N ARG A 233 3.27 26.91 -4.88
CA ARG A 233 4.23 26.47 -5.90
C ARG A 233 3.61 25.52 -6.93
N LEU A 234 2.70 24.64 -6.50
CA LEU A 234 2.16 23.58 -7.35
C LEU A 234 0.79 23.89 -7.96
N PHE A 235 0.00 24.77 -7.33
CA PHE A 235 -1.38 25.03 -7.73
C PHE A 235 -1.74 26.52 -7.87
N GLY A 236 -0.77 27.42 -7.63
CA GLY A 236 -0.94 28.89 -7.71
C GLY A 236 -0.57 29.48 -9.06
#